data_AF-C7YV79-F1
#
_entry.id   AF-C7YV79-F1
#
_cell.length_a   1.000
_cell.length_b   1.000
_cell.length_c   1.000
_cell.angle_alpha   90.00
_cell.angle_beta   90.00
_cell.angle_gamma   90.00
#
_symmetry.space_group_name_H-M   'P 1'
#
loop_
_entity.id
_entity.type
_entity.pdbx_description
1 polymer ?
#
loop_
_entity_poly.entity_id
_entity_poly.type
_entity_poly.pdbx_seq_one_letter_code
_entity_poly.pdbx_strand_id
1 'polypeptide(L)'
;MAEYSIPDVMIHRVIPSMFNAGNFPMQWIGDNPTLDERRQYIHDYVKWRLPHDDMEKQERELRDLAERKVAMKLINENVVEIGAEQFEWLIDEMFWHTWLGYLENTPPFPWPCPTQSDELEELSQSFDKWLDIYKREGDLVKVPEQGDSTSSAEQHNASGNETTATTQDLTIAETSNGSDHLQELSEQQDERIERMNKRIQQQGRKISQKDTKIRQRDQEISQKDRRIWVLEELLRVGRDQLQLEQQQNRDLLRLEQCLFRALQQQLNQQTDDLRNQWQLLLQQRSTLPRHDASRE
;
A
#
# COMPACT_ATOMS: atom_id res chain seq x y z
N MET A 1 14.73 -7.09 -6.09
CA MET A 1 13.96 -5.89 -6.43
C MET A 1 12.56 -6.09 -5.88
N ALA A 2 12.17 -5.33 -4.85
CA ALA A 2 10.80 -5.42 -4.35
C ALA A 2 9.89 -4.75 -5.38
N GLU A 3 9.02 -5.54 -6.02
CA GLU A 3 7.87 -4.99 -6.73
C GLU A 3 7.07 -4.19 -5.71
N TYR A 4 7.17 -2.87 -5.77
CA TYR A 4 6.27 -1.98 -5.05
C TYR A 4 4.88 -2.16 -5.66
N SER A 5 4.18 -3.17 -5.16
CA SER A 5 2.79 -3.45 -5.48
C SER A 5 2.01 -2.18 -5.18
N ILE A 6 1.33 -1.67 -6.19
CA ILE A 6 0.43 -0.52 -6.07
C ILE A 6 -0.54 -0.86 -4.93
N PRO A 7 -0.82 0.06 -3.99
CA PRO A 7 -1.67 -0.28 -2.86
C PRO A 7 -3.01 -0.80 -3.39
N ASP A 8 -3.32 -2.09 -3.10
CA ASP A 8 -4.58 -2.78 -3.45
C ASP A 8 -5.81 -1.92 -3.11
N VAL A 9 -5.66 -1.08 -2.07
CA VAL A 9 -6.66 -0.16 -1.55
C VAL A 9 -7.14 0.88 -2.58
N MET A 10 -6.32 1.26 -3.56
CA MET A 10 -6.73 2.21 -4.62
C MET A 10 -7.40 1.53 -5.82
N ILE A 11 -7.15 0.22 -6.01
CA ILE A 11 -7.49 -0.52 -7.23
C ILE A 11 -8.85 -1.21 -7.11
N HIS A 12 -9.25 -1.65 -5.91
CA HIS A 12 -10.52 -2.36 -5.69
C HIS A 12 -11.80 -1.54 -5.85
N ARG A 13 -11.71 -0.24 -6.14
CA ARG A 13 -12.90 0.64 -6.26
C ARG A 13 -13.41 0.82 -7.69
N VAL A 14 -12.67 0.35 -8.70
CA VAL A 14 -13.01 0.61 -10.10
C VAL A 14 -13.45 -0.68 -10.79
N ILE A 15 -14.77 -0.86 -10.93
CA ILE A 15 -15.34 -1.96 -11.71
C ILE A 15 -15.26 -1.57 -13.20
N PRO A 16 -14.87 -2.46 -14.13
CA PRO A 16 -14.81 -2.16 -15.57
C PRO A 16 -16.08 -1.55 -16.18
N SER A 17 -17.25 -1.76 -15.56
CA SER A 17 -18.53 -1.16 -15.98
C SER A 17 -18.67 0.33 -15.64
N MET A 18 -17.77 0.92 -14.85
CA MET A 18 -17.77 2.34 -14.48
C MET A 18 -17.04 3.23 -15.49
N PHE A 19 -16.37 2.64 -16.47
CA PHE A 19 -15.65 3.39 -17.49
C PHE A 19 -16.57 3.93 -18.57
N ASN A 20 -16.47 5.22 -18.88
CA ASN A 20 -17.17 5.81 -20.00
C ASN A 20 -16.62 5.29 -21.34
N ALA A 21 -17.44 4.53 -22.07
CA ALA A 21 -17.08 3.92 -23.36
C ALA A 21 -17.31 4.83 -24.59
N GLY A 22 -17.77 6.06 -24.38
CA GLY A 22 -18.00 7.02 -25.47
C GLY A 22 -16.70 7.55 -26.11
N ASN A 23 -16.84 8.53 -27.00
CA ASN A 23 -15.70 9.31 -27.48
C ASN A 23 -15.36 10.41 -26.48
N PHE A 24 -14.07 10.63 -26.23
CA PHE A 24 -13.60 11.72 -25.38
C PHE A 24 -13.95 13.07 -26.03
N PRO A 25 -14.68 13.98 -25.34
CA PRO A 25 -15.24 15.18 -25.97
C PRO A 25 -14.24 16.34 -26.16
N MET A 26 -13.06 16.27 -25.53
CA MET A 26 -12.01 17.30 -25.69
C MET A 26 -11.31 17.16 -27.03
N GLN A 27 -10.92 18.30 -27.60
CA GLN A 27 -10.11 18.34 -28.82
C GLN A 27 -8.67 17.94 -28.50
N TRP A 28 -8.00 17.31 -29.47
CA TRP A 28 -6.58 17.01 -29.38
C TRP A 28 -5.76 18.30 -29.23
N ILE A 29 -4.87 18.34 -28.25
CA ILE A 29 -4.05 19.53 -27.92
C ILE A 29 -2.78 19.66 -28.76
N GLY A 30 -2.56 18.75 -29.72
CA GLY A 30 -1.37 18.73 -30.57
C GLY A 30 -0.23 17.90 -30.00
N ASP A 31 0.85 17.81 -30.78
CA ASP A 31 1.97 16.89 -30.50
C ASP A 31 3.00 17.50 -29.54
N ASN A 32 3.03 18.82 -29.38
CA ASN A 32 3.96 19.55 -28.52
C ASN A 32 3.22 20.47 -27.53
N PRO A 33 2.39 19.92 -26.63
CA PRO A 33 1.71 20.74 -25.63
C PRO A 33 2.69 21.20 -24.55
N THR A 34 2.37 22.33 -23.95
CA THR A 34 3.00 22.76 -22.69
C THR A 34 2.69 21.77 -21.56
N LEU A 35 3.46 21.83 -20.47
CA LEU A 35 3.23 21.03 -19.27
C LEU A 35 1.80 21.14 -18.76
N ASP A 36 1.27 22.37 -18.68
CA ASP A 36 -0.06 22.64 -18.14
C ASP A 36 -1.16 22.11 -19.07
N GLU A 37 -1.03 22.31 -20.39
CA GLU A 37 -1.98 21.76 -21.36
C GLU A 37 -2.02 20.23 -21.30
N ARG A 38 -0.84 19.60 -21.20
CA ARG A 38 -0.73 18.14 -21.09
C ARG A 38 -1.39 17.62 -19.83
N ARG A 39 -1.08 18.20 -18.67
CA ARG A 39 -1.66 17.81 -17.39
C ARG A 39 -3.17 18.04 -17.34
N GLN A 40 -3.65 19.16 -17.88
CA GLN A 40 -5.07 19.46 -17.97
C GLN A 40 -5.81 18.45 -18.86
N TYR A 41 -5.24 18.11 -20.02
CA TYR A 41 -5.83 17.09 -20.89
C TYR A 41 -5.87 15.71 -20.24
N ILE A 42 -4.81 15.30 -19.54
CA ILE A 42 -4.78 14.05 -18.77
C ILE A 42 -5.87 14.08 -17.68
N HIS A 43 -5.98 15.18 -16.92
CA HIS A 43 -7.00 15.36 -15.90
C HIS A 43 -8.42 15.21 -16.48
N ASP A 44 -8.70 15.91 -17.58
CA ASP A 44 -10.01 15.88 -18.23
C ASP A 44 -10.33 14.50 -18.81
N TYR A 45 -9.33 13.82 -19.39
CA TYR A 45 -9.45 12.46 -19.88
C TYR A 45 -9.80 11.49 -18.76
N VAL A 46 -9.07 11.57 -17.64
CA VAL A 46 -9.26 10.71 -16.48
C VAL A 46 -10.63 10.95 -15.84
N LYS A 47 -11.03 12.21 -15.64
CA LYS A 47 -12.34 12.60 -15.11
C LYS A 47 -13.49 12.16 -16.01
N TRP A 48 -13.33 12.32 -17.32
CA TRP A 48 -14.31 11.82 -18.29
C TRP A 48 -14.38 10.30 -18.25
N ARG A 49 -13.26 9.61 -18.22
CA ARG A 49 -13.22 8.14 -18.29
C ARG A 49 -13.78 7.50 -17.02
N LEU A 50 -13.62 8.13 -15.86
CA LEU A 50 -14.12 7.64 -14.58
C LEU A 50 -14.64 8.79 -13.66
N PRO A 51 -15.89 9.24 -13.83
CA PRO A 51 -16.44 10.29 -12.97
C PRO A 51 -16.70 9.75 -11.55
N HIS A 52 -15.86 10.13 -10.59
CA HIS A 52 -15.99 9.81 -9.16
C HIS A 52 -15.72 11.04 -8.28
N ASP A 53 -16.41 11.16 -7.14
CA ASP A 53 -16.31 12.28 -6.20
C ASP A 53 -14.93 12.51 -5.53
N ASP A 54 -14.01 11.54 -5.50
CA ASP A 54 -12.69 11.66 -4.81
C ASP A 54 -11.51 11.64 -5.81
N MET A 55 -11.77 12.00 -7.07
CA MET A 55 -10.79 11.91 -8.16
C MET A 55 -9.57 12.80 -7.96
N GLU A 56 -9.73 14.01 -7.42
CA GLU A 56 -8.63 14.95 -7.22
C GLU A 56 -7.59 14.43 -6.23
N LYS A 57 -8.05 13.77 -5.16
CA LYS A 57 -7.16 13.19 -4.16
C LYS A 57 -6.41 11.99 -4.74
N GLN A 58 -7.13 11.13 -5.45
CA GLN A 58 -6.54 9.94 -6.08
C GLN A 58 -5.53 10.32 -7.17
N GLU A 59 -5.83 11.32 -7.99
CA GLU A 59 -4.88 11.84 -8.98
C GLU A 59 -3.61 12.35 -8.30
N ARG A 60 -3.74 13.14 -7.23
CA ARG A 60 -2.58 13.67 -6.50
C ARG A 60 -1.71 12.55 -5.94
N GLU A 61 -2.30 11.57 -5.27
CA GLU A 61 -1.57 10.44 -4.69
C GLU A 61 -0.84 9.61 -5.76
N LEU A 62 -1.41 9.50 -6.96
CA LEU A 62 -0.78 8.79 -8.07
C LEU A 62 0.29 9.58 -8.78
N ARG A 63 0.15 10.91 -8.87
CA ARG A 63 1.22 11.77 -9.35
C ARG A 63 2.42 11.72 -8.41
N ASP A 64 2.18 11.79 -7.10
CA ASP A 64 3.24 11.63 -6.09
C ASP A 64 3.93 10.25 -6.22
N LEU A 65 3.15 9.19 -6.49
CA LEU A 65 3.69 7.84 -6.73
C LEU A 65 4.50 7.76 -8.03
N ALA A 66 4.01 8.37 -9.11
CA ALA A 66 4.70 8.43 -10.40
C ALA A 66 6.01 9.19 -10.28
N GLU A 67 6.00 10.36 -9.63
CA GLU A 67 7.18 11.16 -9.31
C GLU A 67 8.23 10.33 -8.56
N ARG A 68 7.83 9.65 -7.49
CA ARG A 68 8.74 8.78 -6.74
C ARG A 68 9.30 7.66 -7.61
N LYS A 69 8.48 7.00 -8.43
CA LYS A 69 8.92 5.89 -9.30
C LYS A 69 9.92 6.36 -10.35
N VAL A 70 9.66 7.49 -10.99
CA VAL A 70 10.56 8.11 -11.98
C VAL A 70 11.88 8.47 -11.32
N ALA A 71 11.84 9.15 -10.17
CA ALA A 71 13.05 9.51 -9.43
C ALA A 71 13.89 8.28 -9.07
N MET A 72 13.26 7.22 -8.53
CA MET A 72 13.98 5.98 -8.19
C MET A 72 14.54 5.28 -9.43
N LYS A 73 13.82 5.29 -10.56
CA LYS A 73 14.30 4.72 -11.82
C LYS A 73 15.57 5.43 -12.30
N LEU A 74 15.54 6.77 -12.34
CA LEU A 74 16.67 7.60 -12.74
C LEU A 74 17.88 7.42 -11.81
N ILE A 75 17.66 7.38 -10.50
CA ILE A 75 18.72 7.12 -9.51
C ILE A 75 19.37 5.75 -9.72
N ASN A 76 18.57 4.71 -9.99
CA ASN A 76 19.08 3.36 -10.26
C ASN A 76 19.88 3.29 -11.58
N GLU A 77 19.57 4.18 -12.53
CA GLU A 77 20.31 4.36 -13.79
C GLU A 77 21.55 5.26 -13.61
N ASN A 78 21.87 5.65 -12.37
CA ASN A 78 22.97 6.57 -12.01
C ASN A 78 22.85 7.98 -12.62
N VAL A 79 21.62 8.41 -12.93
CA VAL A 79 21.36 9.80 -13.33
C VAL A 79 21.51 10.69 -12.10
N VAL A 80 22.35 11.72 -12.22
CA VAL A 80 22.63 12.66 -11.13
C VAL A 80 21.88 13.98 -11.29
N GLU A 81 21.54 14.35 -12.52
CA GLU A 81 20.88 15.60 -12.89
C GLU A 81 19.93 15.33 -14.06
N ILE A 82 18.80 16.02 -14.10
CA ILE A 82 17.81 15.96 -15.18
C ILE A 82 17.12 17.31 -15.30
N GLY A 83 16.82 17.73 -16.54
CA GLY A 83 16.04 18.93 -16.79
C GLY A 83 14.61 18.81 -16.26
N ALA A 84 14.03 19.94 -15.82
CA ALA A 84 12.70 20.00 -15.25
C ALA A 84 11.63 19.53 -16.25
N GLU A 85 11.72 19.96 -17.51
CA GLU A 85 10.73 19.57 -18.53
C GLU A 85 10.79 18.07 -18.82
N GLN A 86 11.99 17.51 -18.94
CA GLN A 86 12.17 16.08 -19.17
C GLN A 86 11.70 15.25 -17.97
N PHE A 87 12.01 15.68 -16.75
CA PHE A 87 11.55 15.00 -15.54
C PHE A 87 10.02 15.01 -15.45
N GLU A 88 9.39 16.16 -15.70
CA GLU A 88 7.94 16.28 -15.66
C GLU A 88 7.23 15.48 -16.75
N TRP A 89 7.84 15.38 -17.94
CA TRP A 89 7.36 14.49 -18.99
C TRP A 89 7.37 13.03 -18.55
N LEU A 90 8.47 12.57 -17.91
CA LEU A 90 8.56 11.19 -17.39
C LEU A 90 7.52 10.92 -16.31
N ILE A 91 7.19 11.92 -15.48
CA ILE A 91 6.13 11.81 -14.47
C ILE A 91 4.78 11.61 -15.14
N ASP A 92 4.44 12.43 -16.14
CA ASP A 92 3.17 12.33 -16.85
C ASP A 92 3.05 10.99 -17.60
N GLU A 93 4.14 10.51 -18.22
CA GLU A 93 4.19 9.19 -18.86
C GLU A 93 3.99 8.06 -17.85
N MET A 94 4.72 8.09 -16.73
CA MET A 94 4.60 7.10 -15.66
C MET A 94 3.22 7.12 -15.01
N PHE A 95 2.63 8.30 -14.83
CA PHE A 95 1.27 8.47 -14.35
C PHE A 95 0.28 7.86 -15.32
N TRP A 96 0.40 8.16 -16.62
CA TRP A 96 -0.45 7.60 -17.69
C TRP A 96 -0.45 6.08 -17.68
N HIS A 97 0.74 5.46 -17.62
CA HIS A 97 0.86 4.01 -17.56
C HIS A 97 0.41 3.40 -16.24
N THR A 98 0.70 4.04 -15.11
CA THR A 98 0.27 3.53 -13.81
C THR A 98 -1.25 3.58 -13.67
N TRP A 99 -1.89 4.62 -14.22
CA TRP A 99 -3.33 4.79 -14.18
C TRP A 99 -4.06 3.92 -15.20
N LEU A 100 -3.62 3.93 -16.46
CA LEU A 100 -4.30 3.22 -17.54
C LEU A 100 -3.85 1.77 -17.69
N GLY A 101 -2.72 1.37 -17.08
CA GLY A 101 -2.16 0.02 -17.14
C GLY A 101 -3.10 -1.11 -16.69
N TYR A 102 -4.17 -0.77 -16.00
CA TYR A 102 -5.26 -1.70 -15.64
C TYR A 102 -6.22 -2.01 -16.79
N LEU A 103 -6.17 -1.25 -17.87
CA LEU A 103 -6.93 -1.50 -19.07
C LEU A 103 -6.12 -2.43 -19.97
N GLU A 104 -6.74 -3.55 -20.40
CA GLU A 104 -6.15 -4.53 -21.33
C GLU A 104 -5.65 -3.89 -22.64
N ASN A 105 -6.08 -2.67 -22.95
CA ASN A 105 -5.67 -1.87 -24.11
C ASN A 105 -5.26 -0.45 -23.68
N THR A 106 -4.22 -0.33 -22.86
CA THR A 106 -3.67 0.98 -22.48
C THR A 106 -3.20 1.71 -23.74
N PRO A 107 -3.78 2.87 -24.09
CA PRO A 107 -3.28 3.65 -25.21
C PRO A 107 -1.83 4.10 -24.93
N PRO A 108 -0.96 4.15 -25.96
CA PRO A 108 0.39 4.66 -25.79
C PRO A 108 0.33 6.12 -25.30
N PHE A 109 1.34 6.53 -24.53
CA PHE A 109 1.48 7.93 -24.17
C PHE A 109 1.67 8.75 -25.47
N PRO A 110 0.80 9.74 -25.74
CA PRO A 110 0.66 10.24 -27.09
C PRO A 110 1.67 11.34 -27.43
N TRP A 111 2.43 11.86 -26.46
CA TRP A 111 3.40 12.93 -26.67
C TRP A 111 4.83 12.41 -26.70
N PRO A 112 5.65 12.83 -27.68
CA PRO A 112 7.06 12.48 -27.72
C PRO A 112 7.81 13.09 -26.53
N CYS A 113 8.92 12.44 -26.15
CA CYS A 113 9.82 12.99 -25.14
C CYS A 113 10.45 14.29 -25.67
N PRO A 114 10.46 15.38 -24.88
CA PRO A 114 11.16 16.61 -25.24
C PRO A 114 12.62 16.29 -25.56
N THR A 115 13.12 16.76 -26.70
CA THR A 115 14.55 16.70 -27.00
C THR A 115 15.29 17.60 -26.04
N GLN A 116 16.30 17.08 -25.34
CA GLN A 116 17.25 17.87 -24.57
C GLN A 116 17.82 18.96 -25.47
N SER A 117 17.40 20.21 -25.24
CA SER A 117 17.98 21.36 -25.90
C SER A 117 19.22 21.82 -25.14
N ASP A 118 20.30 22.15 -25.85
CA ASP A 118 21.55 22.66 -25.25
C ASP A 118 21.40 24.03 -24.53
N GLU A 119 20.21 24.63 -24.54
CA GLU A 119 19.90 25.86 -23.79
C GLU A 119 19.54 25.54 -22.34
N LEU A 120 20.43 25.93 -21.40
CA LEU A 120 20.25 26.04 -19.94
C LEU A 120 18.91 25.48 -19.42
N GLU A 121 18.76 24.16 -19.47
CA GLU A 121 17.57 23.49 -18.99
C GLU A 121 17.55 23.66 -17.46
N GLU A 122 16.49 24.27 -16.93
CA GLU A 122 16.34 24.43 -15.50
C GLU A 122 16.33 23.04 -14.86
N LEU A 123 17.29 22.76 -13.97
CA LEU A 123 17.39 21.46 -13.33
C LEU A 123 16.17 21.19 -12.44
N SER A 124 15.73 19.93 -12.42
CA SER A 124 14.59 19.51 -11.62
C SER A 124 14.91 19.54 -10.11
N GLN A 125 14.42 20.58 -9.43
CA GLN A 125 14.50 20.68 -7.97
C GLN A 125 13.77 19.51 -7.27
N SER A 126 12.70 19.00 -7.89
CA SER A 126 11.97 17.83 -7.38
C SER A 126 12.83 16.57 -7.42
N PHE A 127 13.59 16.37 -8.50
CA PHE A 127 14.52 15.25 -8.60
C PHE A 127 15.66 15.37 -7.57
N ASP A 128 16.26 16.56 -7.43
CA ASP A 128 17.30 16.81 -6.42
C ASP A 128 16.83 16.47 -5.01
N LYS A 129 15.60 16.85 -4.66
CA LYS A 129 14.97 16.50 -3.39
C LYS A 129 14.88 14.99 -3.19
N TRP A 130 14.52 14.23 -4.21
CA TRP A 130 14.48 12.76 -4.12
C TRP A 130 15.87 12.14 -4.03
N LEU A 131 16.83 12.67 -4.75
CA LEU A 131 18.23 12.26 -4.69
C LEU A 131 18.80 12.48 -3.27
N ASP A 132 18.47 13.59 -2.63
CA ASP A 132 18.85 13.90 -1.25
C ASP A 132 18.19 12.97 -0.22
N ILE A 133 16.90 12.66 -0.40
CA ILE A 133 16.20 11.67 0.43
C ILE A 133 16.87 10.32 0.29
N TYR A 134 17.15 9.89 -0.94
CA TYR A 134 17.79 8.61 -1.22
C TYR A 134 19.20 8.53 -0.64
N LYS A 135 20.03 9.57 -0.77
CA LYS A 135 21.37 9.61 -0.14
C LYS A 135 21.28 9.51 1.38
N ARG A 136 20.32 10.21 1.98
CA ARG A 136 20.11 10.20 3.44
C ARG A 136 19.59 8.86 3.96
N GLU A 137 18.73 8.20 3.21
CA GLU A 137 18.13 6.90 3.59
C GLU A 137 19.01 5.71 3.19
N GLY A 138 19.69 5.77 2.05
CA GLY A 138 20.63 4.76 1.57
C GLY A 138 21.87 4.63 2.44
N ASP A 139 22.33 5.72 3.06
CA ASP A 139 23.39 5.67 4.09
C ASP A 139 22.93 4.98 5.39
N LEU A 140 21.62 4.77 5.61
CA LEU A 140 21.10 3.97 6.74
C LEU A 140 21.10 2.46 6.45
N VAL A 141 21.37 2.02 5.22
CA VAL A 141 21.33 0.62 4.78
C VAL A 141 22.71 0.11 4.30
N LYS A 142 23.81 0.77 4.68
CA LYS A 142 25.13 0.12 4.64
C LYS A 142 25.28 -0.80 5.85
N VAL A 143 24.81 -2.04 5.72
CA VAL A 143 25.32 -3.16 6.52
C VAL A 143 26.82 -3.25 6.22
N PRO A 144 27.72 -3.27 7.23
CA PRO A 144 29.12 -3.52 6.96
C PRO A 144 29.23 -4.93 6.39
N GLU A 145 29.65 -5.07 5.13
CA GLU A 145 30.13 -6.34 4.61
C GLU A 145 31.30 -6.78 5.50
N GLN A 146 31.01 -7.86 6.22
CA GLN A 146 31.87 -8.50 7.18
C GLN A 146 33.10 -9.03 6.43
N GLY A 147 34.25 -8.48 6.81
CA GLY A 147 35.53 -8.83 6.23
C GLY A 147 35.84 -10.31 6.41
N ASP A 148 36.18 -10.95 5.30
CA ASP A 148 36.87 -12.22 5.29
C ASP A 148 38.32 -11.94 4.86
N SER A 149 39.22 -11.94 5.83
CA SER A 149 40.66 -12.09 5.63
C SER A 149 41.30 -12.49 6.94
N THR A 150 41.29 -13.79 7.15
CA THR A 150 42.27 -14.54 7.91
C THR A 150 43.70 -14.11 7.59
N SER A 151 44.50 -13.80 8.61
CA SER A 151 45.80 -14.47 8.80
C SER A 151 46.46 -14.12 10.14
N SER A 152 46.68 -15.19 10.91
CA SER A 152 47.84 -15.49 11.77
C SER A 152 48.24 -14.59 12.93
N ALA A 153 47.99 -15.14 14.12
CA ALA A 153 48.87 -15.01 15.27
C ALA A 153 50.22 -15.68 15.01
N GLU A 154 51.31 -15.05 15.43
CA GLU A 154 52.48 -15.74 15.98
C GLU A 154 53.27 -14.81 16.91
N GLN A 155 53.31 -15.21 18.18
CA GLN A 155 54.12 -14.63 19.24
C GLN A 155 55.59 -14.97 19.01
N HIS A 156 56.54 -14.09 19.33
CA HIS A 156 57.83 -14.53 19.88
C HIS A 156 58.48 -13.47 20.78
N ASN A 157 59.14 -14.01 21.81
CA ASN A 157 59.62 -13.40 23.05
C ASN A 157 60.86 -12.49 22.93
N ALA A 158 60.99 -11.66 23.99
CA ALA A 158 62.17 -11.13 24.66
C ALA A 158 63.58 -11.56 24.22
N SER A 159 64.53 -10.63 24.30
CA SER A 159 65.77 -10.69 25.12
C SER A 159 66.81 -9.71 24.57
N GLY A 160 67.46 -8.95 25.46
CA GLY A 160 68.39 -7.87 25.08
C GLY A 160 69.79 -8.33 24.70
N ASN A 161 70.60 -7.37 24.24
CA ASN A 161 72.03 -7.22 24.56
C ASN A 161 72.61 -5.90 24.03
N GLU A 162 73.76 -5.61 24.63
CA GLU A 162 74.61 -4.42 24.66
C GLU A 162 75.30 -4.01 23.35
N THR A 163 75.46 -2.68 23.23
CA THR A 163 76.67 -1.90 22.90
C THR A 163 77.38 -2.10 21.56
N THR A 164 77.47 -1.03 20.76
CA THR A 164 78.76 -0.43 20.33
C THR A 164 78.56 0.94 19.67
N ALA A 165 79.41 1.88 20.10
CA ALA A 165 79.53 3.24 19.61
C ALA A 165 79.97 3.28 18.13
N THR A 166 79.67 4.38 17.43
CA THR A 166 80.64 5.23 16.69
C THR A 166 79.90 6.19 15.75
N THR A 167 80.00 7.48 16.08
CA THR A 167 80.22 8.61 15.18
C THR A 167 79.35 8.71 13.91
N GLN A 168 78.40 9.64 13.91
CA GLN A 168 78.45 10.77 12.97
C GLN A 168 77.45 11.86 13.38
N ASP A 169 78.06 12.91 13.93
CA ASP A 169 77.55 14.24 14.19
C ASP A 169 77.34 14.94 12.83
N LEU A 170 76.09 15.07 12.35
CA LEU A 170 75.65 15.99 11.27
C LEU A 170 74.20 15.63 10.84
N THR A 171 73.19 15.96 11.66
CA THR A 171 71.78 16.25 11.23
C THR A 171 70.88 16.40 12.47
N ILE A 172 70.99 17.49 13.23
CA ILE A 172 70.03 17.82 14.32
C ILE A 172 69.22 19.10 13.99
N ALA A 173 69.56 19.81 12.91
CA ALA A 173 68.84 21.04 12.53
C ALA A 173 67.61 20.84 11.62
N GLU A 174 67.44 19.67 10.97
CA GLU A 174 66.31 19.41 10.07
C GLU A 174 65.19 18.55 10.68
N THR A 175 65.44 17.83 11.77
CA THR A 175 64.43 17.04 12.50
C THR A 175 63.57 17.87 13.44
N SER A 176 64.05 19.06 13.86
CA SER A 176 63.27 19.99 14.71
C SER A 176 62.08 20.59 13.94
N ASN A 177 62.27 20.98 12.66
CA ASN A 177 61.19 21.53 11.83
C ASN A 177 60.14 20.48 11.44
N GLY A 178 60.55 19.22 11.28
CA GLY A 178 59.62 18.11 11.01
C GLY A 178 58.78 17.71 12.23
N SER A 179 59.34 17.83 13.43
CA SER A 179 58.62 17.58 14.69
C SER A 179 57.55 18.64 14.94
N ASP A 180 57.85 19.91 14.71
CA ASP A 180 56.89 21.01 14.88
C ASP A 180 55.71 20.88 13.88
N HIS A 181 56.01 20.51 12.63
CA HIS A 181 54.97 20.30 11.61
C HIS A 181 54.08 19.07 11.89
N LEU A 182 54.66 18.00 12.44
CA LEU A 182 53.90 16.82 12.88
C LEU A 182 52.99 17.14 14.09
N GLN A 183 53.44 18.00 14.99
CA GLN A 183 52.64 18.45 16.13
C GLN A 183 51.46 19.32 15.69
N GLU A 184 51.67 20.26 14.78
CA GLU A 184 50.60 21.09 14.20
C GLU A 184 49.54 20.25 13.46
N LEU A 185 49.97 19.22 12.72
CA LEU A 185 49.05 18.28 12.08
C LEU A 185 48.24 17.45 13.09
N SER A 186 48.84 17.07 14.22
CA SER A 186 48.14 16.37 15.31
C SER A 186 47.09 17.26 15.95
N GLU A 187 47.42 18.51 16.25
CA GLU A 187 46.50 19.50 16.82
C GLU A 187 45.32 19.76 15.86
N GLN A 188 45.59 19.87 14.55
CA GLN A 188 44.55 20.02 13.54
C GLN A 188 43.63 18.79 13.44
N GLN A 189 44.17 17.58 13.59
CA GLN A 189 43.38 16.35 13.64
C GLN A 189 42.51 16.30 14.89
N ASP A 190 43.03 16.67 16.05
CA ASP A 190 42.29 16.68 17.31
C ASP A 190 41.11 17.68 17.26
N GLU A 191 41.30 18.87 16.70
CA GLU A 191 40.21 19.84 16.49
C GLU A 191 39.13 19.30 15.53
N ARG A 192 39.54 18.58 14.48
CA ARG A 192 38.60 17.95 13.54
C ARG A 192 37.81 16.85 14.24
N ILE A 193 38.46 16.03 15.07
CA ILE A 193 37.82 14.99 15.87
C ILE A 193 36.84 15.61 16.87
N GLU A 194 37.22 16.70 17.55
CA GLU A 194 36.34 17.37 18.52
C GLU A 194 35.08 17.93 17.84
N ARG A 195 35.22 18.56 16.67
CA ARG A 195 34.08 19.03 15.87
C ARG A 195 33.18 17.89 15.43
N MET A 196 33.74 16.77 15.03
CA MET A 196 33.00 15.58 14.63
C MET A 196 32.25 14.97 15.83
N ASN A 197 32.89 14.84 16.98
CA ASN A 197 32.27 14.35 18.21
C ASN A 197 31.10 15.22 18.67
N LYS A 198 31.21 16.55 18.56
CA LYS A 198 30.08 17.47 18.83
C LYS A 198 28.90 17.22 17.90
N ARG A 199 29.14 17.00 16.60
CA ARG A 199 28.08 16.67 15.62
C ARG A 199 27.42 15.33 15.93
N ILE A 200 28.20 14.30 16.23
CA ILE A 200 27.71 12.97 16.64
C ILE A 200 26.82 13.09 17.88
N GLN A 201 27.25 13.85 18.89
CA GLN A 201 26.47 14.06 20.11
C GLN A 201 25.14 14.79 19.82
N GLN A 202 25.15 15.80 18.95
CA GLN A 202 23.92 16.49 18.54
C GLN A 202 22.97 15.56 17.77
N GLN A 203 23.49 14.73 16.88
CA GLN A 203 22.70 13.73 16.16
C GLN A 203 22.11 12.69 17.13
N GLY A 204 22.89 12.20 18.10
CA GLY A 204 22.42 11.28 19.13
C GLY A 204 21.24 11.82 19.92
N ARG A 205 21.25 13.11 20.28
CA ARG A 205 20.09 13.77 20.93
C ARG A 205 18.86 13.79 20.02
N LYS A 206 19.02 14.12 18.73
CA LYS A 206 17.92 14.12 17.75
C LYS A 206 17.32 12.73 17.55
N ILE A 207 18.16 11.69 17.51
CA ILE A 207 17.72 10.29 17.40
C ILE A 207 16.90 9.91 18.63
N SER A 208 17.41 10.17 19.83
CA SER A 208 16.69 9.90 21.08
C SER A 208 15.31 10.60 21.14
N GLN A 209 15.22 11.84 20.65
CA GLN A 209 13.93 12.55 20.54
C GLN A 209 12.97 11.91 19.52
N LYS A 210 13.48 11.35 18.41
CA LYS A 210 12.65 10.62 17.46
C LYS A 210 12.18 9.30 18.03
N ASP A 211 13.05 8.55 18.72
CA ASP A 211 12.72 7.25 19.31
C ASP A 211 11.61 7.36 20.36
N THR A 212 11.64 8.42 21.18
CA THR A 212 10.57 8.70 22.14
C THR A 212 9.23 8.96 21.46
N LYS A 213 9.21 9.72 20.36
CA LYS A 213 7.99 9.94 19.56
C LYS A 213 7.48 8.67 18.88
N ILE A 214 8.39 7.82 18.39
CA ILE A 214 8.04 6.52 17.80
C ILE A 214 7.36 5.65 18.86
N ARG A 215 7.98 5.49 20.04
CA ARG A 215 7.38 4.72 21.14
C ARG A 215 6.00 5.22 21.56
N GLN A 216 5.80 6.53 21.58
CA GLN A 216 4.49 7.12 21.88
C GLN A 216 3.44 6.73 20.82
N ARG A 217 3.79 6.81 19.53
CA ARG A 217 2.90 6.39 18.44
C ARG A 217 2.61 4.90 18.47
N ASP A 218 3.60 4.06 18.74
CA ASP A 218 3.41 2.62 18.84
C ASP A 218 2.42 2.27 19.97
N GLN A 219 2.49 2.99 21.09
CA GLN A 219 1.54 2.83 22.18
C GLN A 219 0.11 3.24 21.78
N GLU A 220 -0.05 4.35 21.04
CA GLU A 220 -1.35 4.77 20.50
C GLU A 220 -1.92 3.76 19.49
N ILE A 221 -1.07 3.23 18.59
CA ILE A 221 -1.45 2.21 17.62
C ILE A 221 -1.92 0.95 18.36
N SER A 222 -1.15 0.47 19.34
CA SER A 222 -1.53 -0.70 20.13
C SER A 222 -2.87 -0.53 20.87
N GLN A 223 -3.17 0.69 21.34
CA GLN A 223 -4.48 0.98 21.94
C GLN A 223 -5.60 0.95 20.91
N LYS A 224 -5.38 1.47 19.70
CA LYS A 224 -6.35 1.41 18.60
C LYS A 224 -6.61 -0.03 18.15
N ASP A 225 -5.56 -0.84 18.02
CA ASP A 225 -5.68 -2.25 17.64
C ASP A 225 -6.53 -3.03 18.65
N ARG A 226 -6.32 -2.79 19.95
CA ARG A 226 -7.19 -3.38 20.99
C ARG A 226 -8.65 -2.97 20.85
N ARG A 227 -8.93 -1.71 20.51
CA ARG A 227 -10.31 -1.23 20.30
C ARG A 227 -10.94 -1.86 19.07
N ILE A 228 -10.18 -1.96 17.97
CA ILE A 228 -10.63 -2.63 16.74
C ILE A 228 -10.98 -4.09 17.05
N TRP A 229 -10.09 -4.82 17.74
CA TRP A 229 -10.32 -6.21 18.12
C TRP A 229 -11.61 -6.39 18.94
N VAL A 230 -11.87 -5.53 19.93
CA VAL A 230 -13.12 -5.59 20.72
C VAL A 230 -14.35 -5.33 19.84
N LEU A 231 -14.28 -4.37 18.91
CA LEU A 231 -15.40 -4.07 18.01
C LEU A 231 -15.68 -5.23 17.05
N GLU A 232 -14.64 -5.86 16.51
CA GLU A 232 -14.77 -7.04 15.64
C GLU A 232 -15.43 -8.20 16.38
N GLU A 233 -15.05 -8.42 17.63
CA GLU A 233 -15.62 -9.45 18.49
C GLU A 233 -17.12 -9.20 18.76
N LEU A 234 -17.49 -7.95 19.09
CA LEU A 234 -18.90 -7.57 19.27
C LEU A 234 -19.71 -7.75 17.98
N LEU A 235 -19.16 -7.36 16.83
CA LEU A 235 -19.81 -7.57 15.54
C LEU A 235 -19.97 -9.05 15.20
N ARG A 236 -19.00 -9.90 15.56
CA ARG A 236 -19.11 -11.35 15.40
C ARG A 236 -20.26 -11.91 16.22
N VAL A 237 -20.29 -11.61 17.52
CA VAL A 237 -21.38 -12.06 18.42
C VAL A 237 -22.74 -11.58 17.93
N GLY A 238 -22.84 -10.33 17.47
CA GLY A 238 -24.08 -9.79 16.90
C GLY A 238 -24.56 -10.54 15.64
N ARG A 239 -23.65 -10.93 14.75
CA ARG A 239 -23.99 -11.75 13.57
C ARG A 239 -24.47 -13.13 13.96
N ASP A 240 -23.80 -13.77 14.92
CA ASP A 240 -24.15 -15.12 15.39
C ASP A 240 -25.54 -15.12 16.05
N GLN A 241 -25.85 -14.09 16.85
CA GLN A 241 -27.17 -13.92 17.45
C GLN A 241 -28.26 -13.73 16.38
N LEU A 242 -28.03 -12.89 15.39
CA LEU A 242 -28.99 -12.68 14.30
C LEU A 242 -29.24 -13.98 13.51
N GLN A 243 -28.20 -14.75 13.25
CA GLN A 243 -28.34 -16.06 12.59
C GLN A 243 -29.18 -17.02 13.43
N LEU A 244 -28.96 -17.05 14.74
CA LEU A 244 -29.73 -17.89 15.66
C LEU A 244 -31.22 -17.49 15.65
N GLU A 245 -31.54 -16.20 15.74
CA GLU A 245 -32.92 -15.72 15.67
C GLU A 245 -33.58 -16.03 14.32
N GLN A 246 -32.86 -15.85 13.21
CA GLN A 246 -33.36 -16.24 11.89
C GLN A 246 -33.65 -17.74 11.79
N GLN A 247 -32.79 -18.57 12.36
CA GLN A 247 -32.99 -20.02 12.39
C GLN A 247 -34.21 -20.39 13.24
N GLN A 248 -34.36 -19.81 14.43
CA GLN A 248 -35.53 -20.01 15.29
C GLN A 248 -36.83 -19.61 14.57
N ASN A 249 -36.84 -18.46 13.88
CA ASN A 249 -38.00 -18.01 13.11
C ASN A 249 -38.35 -18.97 11.96
N ARG A 250 -37.35 -19.52 11.26
CA ARG A 250 -37.56 -20.54 10.23
C ARG A 250 -38.16 -21.82 10.80
N ASP A 251 -37.67 -22.25 11.96
CA ASP A 251 -38.16 -23.47 12.62
C ASP A 251 -39.60 -23.28 13.14
N LEU A 252 -39.92 -22.10 13.68
CA LEU A 252 -41.29 -21.75 14.07
C LEU A 252 -42.24 -21.75 12.87
N LEU A 253 -41.85 -21.13 11.76
CA LEU A 253 -42.66 -21.14 10.52
C LEU A 253 -42.88 -22.56 9.99
N ARG A 254 -41.87 -23.44 10.08
CA ARG A 254 -42.02 -24.85 9.72
C ARG A 254 -43.02 -25.57 10.61
N LEU A 255 -42.98 -25.31 11.92
CA LEU A 255 -43.94 -25.88 12.87
C LEU A 255 -45.37 -25.41 12.56
N GLU A 256 -45.57 -24.12 12.30
CA GLU A 256 -46.87 -23.57 11.91
C GLU A 256 -47.42 -24.24 10.63
N GLN A 257 -46.57 -24.41 9.61
CA GLN A 257 -46.95 -25.11 8.38
C GLN A 257 -47.31 -26.58 8.63
N CYS A 258 -46.58 -27.28 9.49
CA CYS A 258 -46.88 -28.66 9.86
C CYS A 258 -48.23 -28.76 10.60
N LEU A 259 -48.48 -27.87 11.56
CA LEU A 259 -49.75 -27.82 12.29
C LEU A 259 -50.92 -27.52 11.35
N PHE A 260 -50.77 -26.55 10.45
CA PHE A 260 -51.79 -26.22 9.46
C PHE A 260 -52.12 -27.42 8.56
N ARG A 261 -51.10 -28.13 8.06
CA ARG A 261 -51.29 -29.36 7.26
C ARG A 261 -52.00 -30.45 8.05
N ALA A 262 -51.63 -30.66 9.31
CA ALA A 262 -52.28 -31.65 10.17
C ALA A 262 -53.76 -31.34 10.40
N LEU A 263 -54.09 -30.07 10.69
CA LEU A 263 -55.47 -29.62 10.85
C LEU A 263 -56.28 -29.76 9.55
N GLN A 264 -55.69 -29.40 8.40
CA GLN A 264 -56.34 -29.56 7.10
C GLN A 264 -56.63 -31.04 6.79
N GLN A 265 -55.69 -31.94 7.09
CA GLN A 265 -55.88 -33.38 6.94
C GLN A 265 -57.01 -33.90 7.83
N GLN A 266 -57.06 -33.47 9.09
CA GLN A 266 -58.13 -33.85 10.01
C GLN A 266 -59.50 -33.37 9.52
N LEU A 267 -59.60 -32.13 9.03
CA LEU A 267 -60.84 -31.59 8.49
C LEU A 267 -61.31 -32.36 7.24
N ASN A 268 -60.38 -32.69 6.35
CA ASN A 268 -60.68 -33.48 5.16
C ASN A 268 -61.20 -34.87 5.56
N GLN A 269 -60.54 -35.53 6.53
CA GLN A 269 -60.98 -36.84 7.04
C GLN A 269 -62.41 -36.77 7.60
N GLN A 270 -62.72 -35.77 8.44
CA GLN A 270 -64.07 -35.59 8.98
C GLN A 270 -65.11 -35.35 7.87
N THR A 271 -64.74 -34.61 6.84
CA THR A 271 -65.61 -34.33 5.68
C THR A 271 -65.90 -35.60 4.90
N ASP A 272 -64.89 -36.44 4.66
CA ASP A 272 -65.05 -37.71 3.97
C ASP A 272 -65.87 -38.71 4.80
N ASP A 273 -65.65 -38.76 6.12
CA ASP A 273 -66.45 -39.60 7.03
C ASP A 273 -67.93 -39.22 6.99
N LEU A 274 -68.25 -37.92 7.07
CA LEU A 274 -69.62 -37.42 6.96
C LEU A 274 -70.24 -37.72 5.59
N ARG A 275 -69.46 -37.56 4.50
CA ARG A 275 -69.91 -37.90 3.14
C ARG A 275 -70.25 -39.39 3.03
N ASN A 276 -69.40 -40.26 3.57
CA ASN A 276 -69.61 -41.71 3.55
C ASN A 276 -70.85 -42.09 4.38
N GLN A 277 -71.05 -41.48 5.56
CA GLN A 277 -72.26 -41.69 6.37
C GLN A 277 -73.52 -41.26 5.61
N TRP A 278 -73.49 -40.13 4.93
CA TRP A 278 -74.63 -39.64 4.15
C TRP A 278 -74.96 -40.55 2.96
N GLN A 279 -73.95 -41.04 2.24
CA GLN A 279 -74.13 -42.04 1.18
C GLN A 279 -74.76 -43.34 1.70
N LEU A 280 -74.33 -43.81 2.87
CA LEU A 280 -74.90 -45.00 3.50
C LEU A 280 -76.39 -44.80 3.83
N LEU A 281 -76.77 -43.63 4.36
CA LEU A 281 -78.17 -43.29 4.64
C LEU A 281 -79.01 -43.23 3.35
N LEU A 282 -78.47 -42.67 2.26
CA LEU A 282 -79.15 -42.67 0.96
C LEU A 282 -79.36 -44.10 0.43
N GLN A 283 -78.36 -44.97 0.57
CA GLN A 283 -78.46 -46.36 0.16
C GLN A 283 -79.52 -47.11 0.97
N GLN A 284 -79.55 -46.95 2.29
CA GLN A 284 -80.58 -47.52 3.17
C GLN A 284 -81.99 -47.03 2.82
N ARG A 285 -82.14 -45.75 2.44
CA ARG A 285 -83.44 -45.21 2.01
C ARG A 285 -83.90 -45.83 0.69
N SER A 286 -82.98 -46.15 -0.21
CA SER A 286 -83.31 -46.75 -1.52
C SER A 286 -83.77 -48.22 -1.43
N THR A 287 -83.44 -48.92 -0.35
CA THR A 287 -83.80 -50.33 -0.15
C THR A 287 -85.10 -50.54 0.63
N LEU A 288 -85.70 -49.47 1.18
CA LEU A 288 -87.02 -49.55 1.82
C LEU A 288 -88.09 -49.85 0.74
N PRO A 289 -88.95 -50.87 0.94
CA PRO A 289 -89.99 -51.20 -0.03
C PRO A 289 -90.90 -49.98 -0.20
N ARG A 290 -91.12 -49.57 -1.46
CA ARG A 290 -92.19 -48.63 -1.78
C ARG A 290 -93.49 -49.30 -1.35
N HIS A 291 -94.02 -48.90 -0.21
CA HIS A 291 -95.40 -49.19 0.12
C HIS A 291 -96.25 -48.43 -0.90
N ASP A 292 -96.60 -49.13 -1.98
CA ASP A 292 -97.61 -48.66 -2.92
C ASP A 292 -98.87 -48.44 -2.10
N ALA A 293 -99.18 -47.17 -1.86
CA ALA A 293 -100.46 -46.72 -1.38
C ALA A 293 -101.50 -46.98 -2.48
N SER A 294 -101.86 -48.25 -2.66
CA SER A 294 -103.03 -48.70 -3.39
C SER A 294 -104.00 -49.28 -2.38
N ARG A 295 -104.99 -48.45 -1.99
CA ARG A 295 -106.27 -48.72 -1.30
C ARG A 295 -106.57 -47.48 -0.44
N GLU A 296 -107.67 -46.76 -0.59
CA GLU A 296 -108.91 -46.85 -1.37
C GLU A 296 -109.44 -45.41 -1.50
#